data_AF-A0A524IZD2-F1
#
_entry.id   AF-A0A524IZD2-F1
#
_cell.length_a   1.000
_cell.length_b   1.000
_cell.length_c   1.000
_cell.angle_alpha   90.00
_cell.angle_beta   90.00
_cell.angle_gamma   90.00
#
_symmetry.space_group_name_H-M   'P 1'
#
loop_
_entity.id
_entity.type
_entity.pdbx_description
1 polymer ?
#
loop_
_entity_poly.entity_id
_entity_poly.type
_entity_poly.pdbx_seq_one_letter_code
_entity_poly.pdbx_strand_id
1 'polypeptide(L)'
;MSGKILENGLLYGLEMPSSYTTLEDESVKTLKEVLADYPKASRLFDLLQTDPEVKTLFNLANFIAVRKLGYNDHGPIHAKIVAANGMRLVRLVLDSDGKVELDSISGLGMTEDDAHLIVLAGCMLHDTGNAVHRIEHEMFSVMYGKSILERLLPEIYPDISERTAIIQ
;
A
#
# COMPACT_ATOMS: atom_id res chain seq x y z
N MET A 1 4.88 1.11 24.15
CA MET A 1 3.65 1.94 24.00
C MET A 1 2.60 1.37 24.95
N SER A 2 1.84 2.21 25.67
CA SER A 2 0.76 1.69 26.53
C SER A 2 -0.36 1.10 25.68
N GLY A 3 -1.03 0.06 26.16
CA GLY A 3 -2.14 -0.61 25.46
C GLY A 3 -3.31 0.30 25.07
N LYS A 4 -3.37 1.53 25.61
CA LYS A 4 -4.42 2.52 25.35
C LYS A 4 -4.47 3.04 23.91
N ILE A 5 -3.37 3.05 23.16
CA ILE A 5 -3.40 3.46 21.73
C ILE A 5 -4.17 2.43 20.90
N LEU A 6 -4.04 1.15 21.24
CA LEU A 6 -4.73 0.04 20.58
C LEU A 6 -6.22 -0.04 20.99
N GLU A 7 -6.54 0.26 22.25
CA GLU A 7 -7.92 0.23 22.77
C GLU A 7 -8.87 1.22 22.07
N ASN A 8 -8.36 2.34 21.53
CA ASN A 8 -9.20 3.35 20.88
C ASN A 8 -9.54 3.01 19.41
N GLY A 9 -9.05 1.89 18.87
CA GLY A 9 -9.31 1.47 17.49
C GLY A 9 -8.71 2.41 16.43
N LEU A 10 -9.02 2.12 15.16
CA LEU A 10 -8.46 2.79 13.98
C LEU A 10 -8.68 4.30 13.95
N LEU A 11 -9.82 4.80 14.43
CA LEU A 11 -10.14 6.24 14.48
C LEU A 11 -9.97 6.86 15.87
N TYR A 12 -9.23 6.22 16.78
CA TYR A 12 -8.91 6.82 18.08
C TYR A 12 -10.14 7.26 18.90
N GLY A 13 -11.15 6.39 18.97
CA GLY A 13 -12.37 6.57 19.76
C GLY A 13 -13.54 7.19 18.99
N LEU A 14 -13.43 7.37 17.66
CA LEU A 14 -14.56 7.71 16.80
C LEU A 14 -15.23 6.44 16.27
N GLU A 15 -16.56 6.47 16.11
CA GLU A 15 -17.29 5.39 15.46
C GLU A 15 -16.95 5.33 13.97
N MET A 16 -16.53 4.16 13.51
CA MET A 16 -16.40 3.85 12.08
C MET A 16 -17.80 3.70 11.48
N PRO A 17 -18.16 4.45 10.42
CA PRO A 17 -19.37 4.15 9.67
C PRO A 17 -19.32 2.73 9.12
N SER A 18 -20.45 2.01 9.14
CA SER A 18 -20.54 0.63 8.61
C SER A 18 -20.10 0.52 7.15
N SER A 19 -20.24 1.59 6.37
CA SER A 19 -19.78 1.67 4.98
C SER A 19 -18.28 1.46 4.83
N TYR A 20 -17.46 1.79 5.83
CA TYR A 20 -16.02 1.56 5.77
C TYR A 20 -15.66 0.08 5.88
N THR A 21 -16.37 -0.68 6.74
CA THR A 21 -16.16 -2.12 6.84
C THR A 21 -16.52 -2.80 5.52
N THR A 22 -17.64 -2.41 4.90
CA THR A 22 -18.02 -2.89 3.57
C THR A 22 -16.96 -2.57 2.52
N LEU A 23 -16.45 -1.34 2.49
CA LEU A 23 -15.40 -0.93 1.55
C LEU A 23 -14.09 -1.69 1.78
N GLU A 24 -13.71 -1.94 3.04
CA GLU A 24 -12.53 -2.74 3.36
C GLU A 24 -12.68 -4.17 2.82
N ASP A 25 -13.81 -4.82 3.11
CA ASP A 25 -14.09 -6.19 2.67
C ASP A 25 -14.08 -6.31 1.14
N GLU A 26 -14.72 -5.37 0.43
CA GLU A 26 -14.73 -5.31 -1.03
C GLU A 26 -13.33 -5.06 -1.61
N SER A 27 -12.53 -4.22 -0.96
CA SER A 27 -11.16 -3.92 -1.37
C SER A 27 -10.25 -5.13 -1.19
N VAL A 28 -10.32 -5.78 -0.03
CA VAL A 28 -9.56 -7.01 0.25
C VAL A 28 -9.97 -8.13 -0.70
N LYS A 29 -11.26 -8.27 -0.99
CA LYS A 29 -11.75 -9.23 -2.00
C LYS A 29 -11.15 -8.94 -3.38
N THR A 30 -11.25 -7.69 -3.83
CA THR A 30 -10.67 -7.26 -5.12
C THR A 30 -9.18 -7.56 -5.19
N LEU A 31 -8.42 -7.20 -4.14
CA LEU A 31 -6.98 -7.45 -4.07
C LEU A 31 -6.67 -8.94 -4.15
N LYS A 32 -7.36 -9.78 -3.38
CA LYS A 32 -7.15 -11.24 -3.42
C LYS A 32 -7.47 -11.86 -4.77
N GLU A 33 -8.54 -11.39 -5.43
CA GLU A 33 -8.94 -11.89 -6.75
C GLU A 33 -7.91 -11.49 -7.82
N VAL A 34 -7.46 -10.24 -7.85
CA VAL A 34 -6.47 -9.80 -8.84
C VAL A 34 -5.11 -10.43 -8.58
N LEU A 35 -4.64 -10.40 -7.32
CA LEU A 35 -3.29 -10.85 -6.97
C LEU A 35 -3.13 -12.39 -7.02
N ALA A 36 -4.21 -13.15 -7.19
CA ALA A 36 -4.14 -14.62 -7.30
C ALA A 36 -3.26 -15.07 -8.47
N ASP A 37 -3.21 -14.29 -9.55
CA ASP A 37 -2.40 -14.59 -10.75
C ASP A 37 -0.98 -14.01 -10.68
N TYR A 38 -0.66 -13.23 -9.64
CA TYR A 38 0.58 -12.46 -9.49
C TYR A 38 1.29 -12.80 -8.17
N PRO A 39 2.05 -13.91 -8.10
CA PRO A 39 2.60 -14.43 -6.85
C PRO A 39 3.59 -13.49 -6.16
N LYS A 40 4.39 -12.71 -6.90
CA LYS A 40 5.31 -11.73 -6.28
C LYS A 40 4.49 -10.61 -5.62
N ALA A 41 3.54 -10.04 -6.34
CA ALA A 41 2.66 -9.00 -5.82
C ALA A 41 1.81 -9.50 -4.62
N SER A 42 1.24 -10.71 -4.71
CA SER A 42 0.53 -11.35 -3.60
C SER A 42 1.42 -11.53 -2.38
N ARG A 43 2.67 -11.98 -2.56
CA ARG A 43 3.61 -12.12 -1.45
C ARG A 43 3.92 -10.78 -0.79
N LEU A 44 4.13 -9.73 -1.58
CA LEU A 44 4.36 -8.39 -1.02
C LEU A 44 3.15 -7.91 -0.22
N PHE A 45 1.93 -8.14 -0.71
CA PHE A 45 0.71 -7.77 0.00
C PHE A 45 0.65 -8.41 1.39
N ASP A 46 0.95 -9.71 1.49
CA ASP A 46 0.97 -10.43 2.76
C ASP A 46 2.05 -9.89 3.70
N LEU A 47 3.25 -9.59 3.18
CA LEU A 47 4.34 -9.02 3.96
C LEU A 47 3.95 -7.65 4.53
N LEU A 48 3.43 -6.75 3.70
CA LEU A 48 2.98 -5.42 4.13
C LEU A 48 1.86 -5.49 5.17
N GLN A 49 0.90 -6.42 4.99
CA GLN A 49 -0.20 -6.59 5.93
C GLN A 49 0.21 -7.19 7.27
N THR A 50 1.31 -7.93 7.32
CA THR A 50 1.75 -8.61 8.54
C THR A 50 2.86 -7.87 9.26
N ASP A 51 3.60 -7.02 8.56
CA ASP A 51 4.73 -6.26 9.06
C ASP A 51 4.36 -5.30 10.22
N PRO A 52 5.01 -5.42 11.39
CA PRO A 52 4.70 -4.58 12.55
C PRO A 52 5.01 -3.08 12.34
N GLU A 53 6.04 -2.74 11.56
CA GLU A 53 6.43 -1.35 11.29
C GLU A 53 5.39 -0.69 10.39
N VAL A 54 4.99 -1.35 9.30
CA VAL A 54 3.93 -0.88 8.39
C VAL A 54 2.62 -0.64 9.15
N LYS A 55 2.18 -1.60 9.97
CA LYS A 55 0.97 -1.44 10.82
C LYS A 55 1.07 -0.24 11.75
N THR A 56 2.24 -0.06 12.36
CA THR A 56 2.47 1.05 13.29
C THR A 56 2.43 2.39 12.56
N LEU A 57 3.04 2.49 11.38
CA LEU A 57 3.03 3.68 10.54
C LEU A 57 1.61 4.04 10.09
N PHE A 58 0.79 3.08 9.64
CA PHE A 58 -0.61 3.36 9.29
C PHE A 58 -1.43 3.87 10.48
N ASN A 59 -1.23 3.30 11.68
CA ASN A 59 -1.90 3.79 12.87
C ASN A 59 -1.47 5.24 13.18
N LEU A 60 -0.17 5.53 13.15
CA LEU A 60 0.36 6.88 13.39
C LEU A 60 -0.10 7.90 12.35
N ALA A 61 -0.12 7.51 11.07
CA ALA A 61 -0.68 8.31 9.99
C ALA A 61 -2.14 8.66 10.28
N ASN A 62 -2.94 7.68 10.66
CA ASN A 62 -4.35 7.91 10.99
C ASN A 62 -4.53 8.77 12.25
N PHE A 63 -3.67 8.61 13.26
CA PHE A 63 -3.70 9.47 14.45
C PHE A 63 -3.50 10.94 14.10
N ILE A 64 -2.50 11.24 13.27
CA ILE A 64 -2.20 12.61 12.89
C ILE A 64 -3.32 13.15 11.99
N ALA A 65 -3.68 12.43 10.94
CA ALA A 65 -4.70 12.90 9.99
C ALA A 65 -6.08 13.07 10.64
N VAL A 66 -6.58 12.03 11.31
CA VAL A 66 -7.94 12.02 11.87
C VAL A 66 -7.98 12.75 13.20
N ARG A 67 -7.20 12.28 14.18
CA ARG A 67 -7.37 12.73 15.56
C ARG A 67 -6.80 14.13 15.81
N LYS A 68 -5.69 14.49 15.15
CA LYS A 68 -5.06 15.81 15.33
C LYS A 68 -5.57 16.87 14.36
N LEU A 69 -5.82 16.51 13.10
CA LEU A 69 -6.12 17.47 12.05
C LEU A 69 -7.59 17.46 11.60
N GLY A 70 -8.37 16.46 12.00
CA GLY A 70 -9.80 16.36 11.66
C GLY A 70 -10.07 15.93 10.22
N TYR A 71 -9.10 15.29 9.55
CA TYR A 71 -9.30 14.67 8.24
C TYR A 71 -10.00 13.31 8.35
N ASN A 72 -10.37 12.74 7.20
CA ASN A 72 -10.89 11.38 7.09
C ASN A 72 -9.77 10.32 7.20
N ASP A 73 -10.10 9.05 7.00
CA ASP A 73 -9.18 7.92 7.17
C ASP A 73 -7.95 8.01 6.26
N HIS A 74 -6.78 7.81 6.86
CA HIS A 74 -5.45 7.64 6.25
C HIS A 74 -4.74 6.44 6.89
N GLY A 75 -5.51 5.46 7.35
CA GLY A 75 -5.03 4.24 8.00
C GLY A 75 -4.94 3.04 7.04
N PRO A 76 -4.91 1.81 7.56
CA PRO A 76 -4.81 0.60 6.75
C PRO A 76 -6.02 0.35 5.84
N ILE A 77 -7.22 0.84 6.20
CA ILE A 77 -8.41 0.69 5.35
C ILE A 77 -8.24 1.54 4.09
N HIS A 78 -7.91 2.82 4.26
CA HIS A 78 -7.55 3.72 3.17
C HIS A 78 -6.50 3.09 2.22
N ALA A 79 -5.39 2.60 2.76
CA ALA A 79 -4.32 1.99 1.95
C ALA A 79 -4.83 0.83 1.09
N LYS A 80 -5.69 -0.05 1.64
CA LYS A 80 -6.30 -1.17 0.90
C LYS A 80 -7.26 -0.69 -0.19
N ILE A 81 -8.06 0.35 0.08
CA ILE A 81 -8.97 0.93 -0.92
C ILE A 81 -8.17 1.50 -2.09
N VAL A 82 -7.10 2.26 -1.80
CA VAL A 82 -6.22 2.82 -2.84
C VAL A 82 -5.57 1.70 -3.64
N ALA A 83 -5.03 0.67 -2.98
CA ALA A 83 -4.44 -0.49 -3.65
C ALA A 83 -5.43 -1.25 -4.54
N ALA A 84 -6.66 -1.49 -4.06
CA ALA A 84 -7.69 -2.17 -4.84
C ALA A 84 -8.05 -1.39 -6.11
N ASN A 85 -8.14 -0.06 -6.03
CA ASN A 85 -8.35 0.79 -7.20
C ASN A 85 -7.13 0.80 -8.13
N GLY A 86 -5.91 0.80 -7.58
CA GLY A 86 -4.67 0.65 -8.35
C GLY A 86 -4.67 -0.64 -9.19
N MET A 87 -5.05 -1.77 -8.59
CA MET A 87 -5.15 -3.05 -9.29
C MET A 87 -6.21 -3.02 -10.41
N ARG A 88 -7.35 -2.35 -10.20
CA ARG A 88 -8.36 -2.15 -11.25
C ARG A 88 -7.83 -1.31 -12.41
N LEU A 89 -7.07 -0.25 -12.11
CA LEU A 89 -6.45 0.59 -13.14
C LEU A 89 -5.40 -0.17 -13.95
N VAL A 90 -4.54 -0.95 -13.29
CA VAL A 90 -3.57 -1.82 -13.99
C VAL A 90 -4.29 -2.77 -14.94
N ARG A 91 -5.35 -3.43 -14.50
CA ARG A 91 -6.16 -4.30 -15.36
C ARG A 91 -6.74 -3.57 -16.57
N LEU A 92 -7.29 -2.38 -16.38
CA LEU A 92 -7.81 -1.56 -17.49
C LEU A 92 -6.72 -1.17 -18.50
N VAL A 93 -5.49 -0.95 -18.05
CA VAL A 93 -4.33 -0.67 -18.92
C VAL A 93 -3.95 -1.92 -19.71
N LEU A 94 -3.85 -3.08 -19.07
CA LEU A 94 -3.51 -4.34 -19.73
C LEU A 94 -4.59 -4.79 -20.72
N ASP A 95 -5.87 -4.56 -20.40
CA ASP A 95 -7.02 -4.86 -21.27
C ASP A 95 -7.19 -3.82 -22.41
N SER A 96 -6.29 -2.85 -22.56
CA SER A 96 -6.46 -1.72 -23.51
C SER A 96 -6.04 -2.02 -24.96
N ASP A 97 -5.61 -3.25 -25.27
CA ASP A 97 -5.00 -3.64 -26.56
C ASP A 97 -3.83 -2.72 -26.97
N GLY A 98 -2.97 -2.36 -26.01
CA GLY A 98 -1.76 -1.55 -26.25
C GLY A 98 -2.01 -0.07 -26.51
N LYS A 99 -3.22 0.45 -26.22
CA LYS A 99 -3.50 1.90 -26.30
C LYS A 99 -2.83 2.69 -25.17
N VAL A 100 -2.65 2.03 -24.02
CA VAL A 100 -1.92 2.53 -22.85
C VAL A 100 -0.99 1.42 -22.41
N GLU A 101 0.24 1.77 -22.06
CA GLU A 101 1.26 0.82 -21.61
C GLU A 101 1.81 1.24 -20.25
N LEU A 102 2.31 0.26 -19.49
CA LEU A 102 3.07 0.50 -18.28
C LEU A 102 4.56 0.52 -18.64
N ASP A 103 5.25 1.61 -18.33
CA ASP A 103 6.68 1.79 -18.65
C ASP A 103 7.58 0.71 -18.02
N SER A 104 7.16 0.14 -16.89
CA SER A 104 7.84 -1.02 -16.29
C SER A 104 7.88 -2.22 -17.24
N ILE A 105 6.83 -2.42 -18.05
CA ILE A 105 6.74 -3.49 -19.03
C ILE A 105 7.39 -3.05 -20.35
N SER A 106 6.89 -1.98 -20.97
CA SER A 106 7.32 -1.58 -22.32
C SER A 106 8.72 -0.95 -22.37
N GLY A 107 9.10 -0.23 -21.33
CA GLY A 107 10.40 0.44 -21.23
C GLY A 107 11.48 -0.38 -20.54
N LEU A 108 11.12 -1.10 -19.46
CA LEU A 108 12.09 -1.85 -18.63
C LEU A 108 12.05 -3.37 -18.84
N GLY A 109 11.09 -3.90 -19.61
CA GLY A 109 10.99 -5.33 -19.90
C GLY A 109 10.60 -6.18 -18.69
N MET A 110 9.98 -5.59 -17.67
CA MET A 110 9.51 -6.30 -16.49
C MET A 110 8.24 -7.11 -16.78
N THR A 111 7.96 -8.09 -15.93
CA THR A 111 6.75 -8.91 -16.04
C THR A 111 5.51 -8.15 -15.54
N GLU A 112 4.32 -8.61 -15.92
CA GLU A 112 3.06 -8.07 -15.35
C GLU A 112 3.02 -8.19 -13.82
N ASP A 113 3.55 -9.26 -13.25
CA ASP A 113 3.64 -9.46 -11.78
C ASP A 113 4.53 -8.38 -11.13
N ASP A 114 5.63 -7.98 -11.77
CA ASP A 114 6.46 -6.87 -11.30
C ASP A 114 5.71 -5.53 -11.35
N ALA A 115 4.96 -5.29 -12.43
CA ALA A 115 4.16 -4.07 -12.58
C ALA A 115 3.05 -3.98 -11.52
N HIS A 116 2.35 -5.10 -11.25
CA HIS A 116 1.37 -5.17 -10.16
C HIS A 116 2.04 -4.94 -8.80
N LEU A 117 3.21 -5.54 -8.57
CA LEU A 117 3.96 -5.35 -7.33
C LEU A 117 4.35 -3.89 -7.10
N ILE A 118 4.87 -3.20 -8.12
CA ILE A 118 5.26 -1.78 -8.05
C ILE A 118 4.05 -0.91 -7.70
N VAL A 119 2.93 -1.08 -8.42
CA VAL A 119 1.71 -0.31 -8.17
C VAL A 119 1.16 -0.60 -6.78
N LEU A 120 1.12 -1.87 -6.36
CA LEU A 120 0.69 -2.27 -5.03
C LEU A 120 1.55 -1.62 -3.94
N ALA A 121 2.89 -1.66 -4.08
CA ALA A 121 3.82 -1.06 -3.14
C ALA A 121 3.57 0.45 -2.99
N GLY A 122 3.47 1.15 -4.12
CA GLY A 122 3.16 2.58 -4.16
C GLY A 122 1.83 2.88 -3.45
N CYS A 123 0.75 2.22 -3.85
CA CYS A 123 -0.57 2.43 -3.26
C CYS A 123 -0.61 2.17 -1.75
N MET A 124 -0.01 1.07 -1.30
CA MET A 124 -0.03 0.70 0.12
C MET A 124 0.83 1.65 0.97
N LEU A 125 1.93 2.16 0.46
CA LEU A 125 2.91 2.92 1.25
C LEU A 125 2.81 4.45 1.08
N HIS A 126 2.04 4.94 0.10
CA HIS A 126 2.03 6.36 -0.30
C HIS A 126 1.73 7.35 0.83
N ASP A 127 1.02 6.90 1.87
CA ASP A 127 0.50 7.78 2.93
C ASP A 127 1.19 7.60 4.29
N THR A 128 2.19 6.72 4.36
CA THR A 128 2.93 6.41 5.61
C THR A 128 3.63 7.63 6.20
N GLY A 129 4.01 8.60 5.37
CA GLY A 129 4.62 9.86 5.80
C GLY A 129 3.72 10.76 6.66
N ASN A 130 2.40 10.55 6.64
CA ASN A 130 1.50 11.24 7.58
C ASN A 130 1.83 10.88 9.04
N ALA A 131 2.57 9.79 9.31
CA ALA A 131 3.10 9.47 10.64
C ALA A 131 4.09 10.51 11.18
N VAL A 132 4.66 11.36 10.32
CA VAL A 132 5.54 12.48 10.69
C VAL A 132 4.75 13.78 10.71
N HIS A 133 4.21 14.17 9.57
CA HIS A 133 3.48 15.41 9.39
C HIS A 133 2.66 15.38 8.09
N ARG A 134 1.63 16.24 7.98
CA ARG A 134 0.78 16.32 6.78
C ARG A 134 1.45 17.04 5.62
N ILE A 135 2.12 18.15 5.90
CA ILE A 135 2.92 18.88 4.91
C ILE A 135 4.11 17.99 4.54
N GLU A 136 4.33 17.79 3.23
CA GLU A 136 5.39 16.96 2.66
C GLU A 136 5.30 15.46 3.01
N HIS A 137 4.11 14.97 3.41
CA HIS A 137 3.90 13.55 3.74
C HIS A 137 4.34 12.63 2.60
N GLU A 138 4.19 13.03 1.33
CA GLU A 138 4.66 12.27 0.19
C GLU A 138 6.18 12.03 0.20
N MET A 139 6.97 13.04 0.59
CA MET A 139 8.43 12.91 0.69
C MET A 139 8.82 12.00 1.86
N PHE A 140 8.12 12.11 2.99
CA PHE A 140 8.29 11.20 4.12
C PHE A 140 7.89 9.76 3.75
N SER A 141 6.84 9.58 2.97
CA SER A 141 6.39 8.27 2.48
C SER A 141 7.41 7.63 1.56
N VAL A 142 8.11 8.39 0.70
CA VAL A 142 9.23 7.84 -0.10
C VAL A 142 10.35 7.31 0.80
N MET A 143 10.70 8.04 1.87
CA MET A 143 11.75 7.59 2.80
C MET A 143 11.37 6.33 3.57
N TYR A 144 10.16 6.28 4.13
CA TYR A 144 9.67 5.07 4.80
C TYR A 144 9.50 3.91 3.82
N GLY A 145 8.89 4.19 2.67
CA GLY A 145 8.65 3.21 1.62
C GLY A 145 9.94 2.52 1.18
N LYS A 146 10.99 3.30 0.90
CA LYS A 146 12.31 2.74 0.56
C LYS A 146 12.84 1.82 1.67
N SER A 147 12.87 2.29 2.91
CA SER A 147 13.38 1.51 4.05
C SER A 147 12.60 0.21 4.28
N ILE A 148 11.27 0.26 4.13
CA ILE A 148 10.39 -0.91 4.25
C ILE A 148 10.66 -1.89 3.12
N LEU A 149 10.70 -1.42 1.87
CA LEU A 149 10.88 -2.28 0.70
C LEU A 149 12.27 -2.92 0.66
N GLU A 150 13.33 -2.21 1.08
CA GLU A 150 14.68 -2.78 1.20
C GLU A 150 14.73 -3.97 2.18
N ARG A 151 13.87 -3.96 3.20
CA ARG A 151 13.77 -5.03 4.19
C ARG A 151 12.87 -6.19 3.73
N LEU A 152 11.79 -5.91 3.01
CA LEU A 152 10.78 -6.92 2.63
C LEU A 152 11.06 -7.59 1.28
N LEU A 153 11.55 -6.85 0.28
CA LEU A 153 11.78 -7.40 -1.06
C LEU A 153 12.85 -8.49 -1.17
N PRO A 154 13.84 -8.66 -0.27
CA PRO A 154 14.72 -9.83 -0.28
C PRO A 154 14.00 -11.19 -0.22
N GLU A 155 12.77 -11.23 0.32
CA GLU A 155 11.95 -12.46 0.32
C GLU A 155 11.35 -12.80 -1.05
N ILE A 156 11.32 -11.85 -1.98
CA ILE A 156 10.68 -11.97 -3.30
C ILE A 156 11.73 -11.97 -4.41
N TYR A 157 12.73 -11.08 -4.29
CA TYR A 157 13.81 -10.90 -5.25
C TYR A 157 15.16 -11.11 -4.51
N PRO A 158 15.78 -12.30 -4.58
CA PRO A 158 17.06 -12.55 -3.94
C PRO A 158 18.23 -11.80 -4.58
N ASP A 159 18.14 -11.48 -5.87
CA ASP A 159 19.13 -10.68 -6.58
C ASP A 159 19.00 -9.19 -6.25
N ILE A 160 20.12 -8.53 -5.96
CA ILE A 160 20.11 -7.11 -5.57
C ILE A 160 19.81 -6.18 -6.74
N SER A 161 20.18 -6.56 -7.97
CA SER A 161 19.95 -5.75 -9.16
C SER A 161 18.46 -5.73 -9.50
N GLU A 162 17.80 -6.89 -9.44
CA GLU A 162 16.34 -6.99 -9.59
C GLU A 162 15.62 -6.17 -8.53
N ARG A 163 16.00 -6.30 -7.24
CA ARG A 163 15.43 -5.45 -6.17
C ARG A 163 15.62 -3.97 -6.42
N THR A 164 16.81 -3.58 -6.86
CA THR A 164 17.12 -2.17 -7.11
C THR A 164 16.25 -1.62 -8.23
N ALA A 165 16.03 -2.40 -9.30
CA ALA A 165 15.16 -2.00 -10.40
C ALA A 165 13.68 -1.82 -9.97
N ILE A 166 13.21 -2.53 -8.95
CA ILE A 166 11.85 -2.39 -8.42
C ILE A 166 11.68 -1.12 -7.55
N ILE A 167 12.72 -0.71 -6.81
CA ILE A 167 12.62 0.37 -5.82
C ILE A 167 13.03 1.74 -6.40
N GLN A 168 13.75 1.79 -7.53
CA GLN A 168 14.23 3.02 -8.17
C GLN A 168 13.33 3.46 -9.33
#